data_AF-A0A2J6MKZ7-F1
#
_entry.id   AF-A0A2J6MKZ7-F1
#
_cell.length_a   1.000
_cell.length_b   1.000
_cell.length_c   1.000
_cell.angle_alpha   90.00
_cell.angle_beta   90.00
_cell.angle_gamma   90.00
#
_symmetry.space_group_name_H-M   'P 1'
#
loop_
_entity.id
_entity.type
_entity.pdbx_description
1 polymer ?
#
loop_
_entity_poly.entity_id
_entity_poly.type
_entity_poly.pdbx_seq_one_letter_code
_entity_poly.pdbx_strand_id
1 'polypeptide(L)'
;VDTYADLPSPSSTPPPEAGDVAVTMDTGRAFVWTGGTWQALAVDQYGRIDLGNNQTVGAACTADSASETLVATDSSGQVLSCQNGTWQTQSEIEPAGLNDATDCQVVLPSSQDEGSVGDYPLGACQLANGADIVPAAGVGGTTTYYDDYNVTLTKPGVIAVSSWAALADGVCEANGAAQPDNEAQVIQYVVIANGAVSEPSYLSYPSVTSQSPTLVHDSTVINNTLNLAEPAGVYTVSVQTGYATYLTADNTTGFPNPWTPSYCNASGTSEYKTPVAAGRTISVYY
;
A
#
# COMPACT_ATOMS: atom_id res chain seq x y z
N VAL A 1 -45.49 -1.05 26.54
CA VAL A 1 -46.37 -2.12 26.01
C VAL A 1 -45.58 -3.40 25.93
N ASP A 2 -46.19 -4.58 25.99
CA ASP A 2 -45.42 -5.83 26.09
C ASP A 2 -44.69 -6.15 24.79
N THR A 3 -45.37 -6.06 23.64
CA THR A 3 -44.81 -6.27 22.30
C THR A 3 -45.19 -5.15 21.32
N TYR A 4 -44.64 -5.15 20.10
CA TYR A 4 -45.04 -4.22 19.03
C TYR A 4 -46.54 -4.29 18.71
N ALA A 5 -47.14 -5.49 18.75
CA ALA A 5 -48.56 -5.67 18.45
C ALA A 5 -49.49 -5.03 19.50
N ASP A 6 -48.96 -4.77 20.69
CA ASP A 6 -49.69 -4.15 21.81
C ASP A 6 -49.61 -2.62 21.80
N LEU A 7 -48.92 -2.03 20.81
CA LEU A 7 -48.90 -0.59 20.64
C LEU A 7 -50.31 -0.06 20.30
N PRO A 8 -50.75 1.06 20.93
CA PRO A 8 -52.07 1.64 20.67
C PRO A 8 -52.31 1.89 19.19
N SER A 9 -53.48 1.50 18.68
CA SER A 9 -53.87 1.77 17.29
C SER A 9 -54.83 2.97 17.24
N PRO A 10 -55.22 3.47 16.05
CA PRO A 10 -56.21 4.55 15.94
C PRO A 10 -57.56 4.23 16.60
N SER A 11 -57.86 2.95 16.87
CA SER A 11 -59.06 2.52 17.58
C SER A 11 -58.88 2.36 19.10
N SER A 12 -57.68 2.59 19.64
CA SER A 12 -57.43 2.57 21.08
C SER A 12 -58.12 3.74 21.78
N THR A 13 -58.31 3.62 23.11
CA THR A 13 -58.95 4.66 23.91
C THR A 13 -58.07 5.00 25.13
N PRO A 14 -57.42 6.19 25.17
CA PRO A 14 -57.39 7.19 24.10
C PRO A 14 -56.63 6.70 22.86
N PRO A 15 -56.94 7.22 21.65
CA PRO A 15 -56.13 6.94 20.46
C PRO A 15 -54.78 7.65 20.59
N PRO A 16 -53.71 7.10 20.01
CA PRO A 16 -52.40 7.74 20.04
C PRO A 16 -52.42 9.07 19.26
N GLU A 17 -51.82 10.10 19.84
CA GLU A 17 -51.64 11.42 19.23
C GLU A 17 -50.26 11.54 18.59
N ALA A 18 -50.13 12.34 17.53
CA ALA A 18 -48.86 12.51 16.83
C ALA A 18 -47.78 13.04 17.80
N GLY A 19 -46.67 12.33 17.90
CA GLY A 19 -45.60 12.61 18.86
C GLY A 19 -45.65 11.76 20.13
N ASP A 20 -46.69 10.96 20.34
CA ASP A 20 -46.72 9.98 21.43
C ASP A 20 -45.55 9.02 21.32
N VAL A 21 -44.96 8.67 22.46
CA VAL A 21 -43.82 7.74 22.55
C VAL A 21 -44.20 6.52 23.38
N ALA A 22 -43.76 5.36 22.92
CA ALA A 22 -43.96 4.09 23.62
C ALA A 22 -42.71 3.24 23.54
N VAL A 23 -42.46 2.44 24.57
CA VAL A 23 -41.40 1.43 24.59
C VAL A 23 -42.04 0.05 24.67
N THR A 24 -41.56 -0.86 23.84
CA THR A 24 -41.89 -2.29 23.86
C THR A 24 -40.99 -2.99 24.89
N MET A 25 -41.56 -3.80 25.77
CA MET A 25 -40.82 -4.39 26.90
C MET A 25 -40.07 -5.66 26.51
N ASP A 26 -40.53 -6.38 25.48
CA ASP A 26 -39.89 -7.56 24.92
C ASP A 26 -38.54 -7.25 24.25
N THR A 27 -38.47 -6.15 23.48
CA THR A 27 -37.25 -5.75 22.76
C THR A 27 -36.59 -4.49 23.31
N GLY A 28 -37.20 -3.80 24.28
CA GLY A 28 -36.72 -2.52 24.79
C GLY A 28 -36.75 -1.39 23.74
N ARG A 29 -37.48 -1.58 22.64
CA ARG A 29 -37.44 -0.67 21.49
C ARG A 29 -38.42 0.47 21.68
N ALA A 30 -37.93 1.70 21.54
CA ALA A 30 -38.75 2.89 21.59
C ALA A 30 -39.37 3.18 20.21
N PHE A 31 -40.60 3.69 20.21
CA PHE A 31 -41.38 4.06 19.03
C PHE A 31 -42.00 5.44 19.23
N VAL A 32 -42.22 6.14 18.13
CA VAL A 32 -43.02 7.37 18.08
C VAL A 32 -44.20 7.20 17.14
N TRP A 33 -45.38 7.70 17.53
CA TRP A 33 -46.55 7.73 16.68
C TRP A 33 -46.48 8.92 15.71
N THR A 34 -46.50 8.65 14.40
CA THR A 34 -46.38 9.70 13.36
C THR A 34 -47.72 10.31 12.93
N GLY A 35 -48.81 9.93 13.59
CA GLY A 35 -50.18 10.29 13.20
C GLY A 35 -50.91 9.23 12.37
N GLY A 36 -50.24 8.13 12.03
CA GLY A 36 -50.85 6.99 11.32
C GLY A 36 -50.20 5.63 11.55
N THR A 37 -48.94 5.61 12.00
CA THR A 37 -48.23 4.37 12.34
C THR A 37 -47.20 4.63 13.45
N TRP A 38 -46.80 3.57 14.15
CA TRP A 38 -45.66 3.60 15.05
C TRP A 38 -44.36 3.39 14.27
N GLN A 39 -43.46 4.35 14.39
CA GLN A 39 -42.12 4.29 13.80
C GLN A 39 -41.09 4.02 14.90
N ALA A 40 -40.21 3.04 14.68
CA ALA A 40 -39.13 2.74 15.63
C ALA A 40 -38.13 3.90 15.71
N LEU A 41 -37.74 4.26 16.93
CA LEU A 41 -36.63 5.16 17.22
C LEU A 41 -35.31 4.37 17.13
N ALA A 42 -34.23 5.02 16.70
CA ALA A 42 -32.99 4.38 16.26
C ALA A 42 -32.06 3.85 17.37
N VAL A 43 -32.48 3.81 18.64
CA VAL A 43 -31.61 3.52 19.79
C VAL A 43 -32.22 2.41 20.68
N ASP A 44 -31.41 1.44 21.10
CA ASP A 44 -31.80 0.32 21.98
C ASP A 44 -31.77 0.68 23.49
N GLN A 45 -32.16 -0.27 24.36
CA GLN A 45 -32.17 -0.07 25.82
C GLN A 45 -30.80 0.15 26.47
N TYR A 46 -29.70 -0.06 25.73
CA TYR A 46 -28.33 0.15 26.17
C TYR A 46 -27.71 1.42 25.58
N GLY A 47 -28.49 2.24 24.87
CA GLY A 47 -28.01 3.47 24.25
C GLY A 47 -27.22 3.24 22.96
N ARG A 48 -27.32 2.06 22.34
CA ARG A 48 -26.67 1.74 21.06
C ARG A 48 -27.60 2.11 19.92
N ILE A 49 -27.01 2.60 18.83
CA ILE A 49 -27.75 2.74 17.57
C ILE A 49 -28.08 1.33 17.08
N ASP A 50 -29.36 0.98 17.10
CA ASP A 50 -29.89 -0.24 16.52
C ASP A 50 -30.90 0.19 15.45
N LEU A 51 -30.54 0.05 14.18
CA LEU A 51 -31.40 0.46 13.07
C LEU A 51 -32.34 -0.65 12.63
N GLY A 52 -32.25 -1.85 13.23
CA GLY A 52 -33.12 -2.99 12.94
C GLY A 52 -32.94 -3.59 11.53
N ASN A 53 -31.93 -3.13 10.79
CA ASN A 53 -31.58 -3.57 9.44
C ASN A 53 -30.10 -3.98 9.41
N ASN A 54 -29.85 -5.22 8.96
CA ASN A 54 -28.51 -5.75 8.74
C ASN A 54 -28.21 -5.76 7.24
N GLN A 55 -27.13 -5.11 6.82
CA GLN A 55 -26.76 -4.95 5.41
C GLN A 55 -25.29 -5.27 5.18
N THR A 56 -24.94 -5.61 3.94
CA THR A 56 -23.56 -5.95 3.56
C THR A 56 -22.97 -4.82 2.72
N VAL A 57 -21.72 -4.43 2.99
CA VAL A 57 -20.99 -3.46 2.17
C VAL A 57 -21.01 -3.90 0.70
N GLY A 58 -21.33 -2.98 -0.21
CA GLY A 58 -21.45 -3.23 -1.65
C GLY A 58 -22.77 -3.87 -2.10
N ALA A 59 -23.63 -4.33 -1.19
CA ALA A 59 -24.95 -4.82 -1.56
C ALA A 59 -25.82 -3.69 -2.11
N ALA A 60 -26.69 -4.01 -3.08
CA ALA A 60 -27.59 -3.05 -3.67
C ALA A 60 -28.57 -2.50 -2.61
N CYS A 61 -28.84 -1.21 -2.70
CA CYS A 61 -29.84 -0.52 -1.89
C CYS A 61 -30.64 0.43 -2.79
N THR A 62 -31.87 0.72 -2.41
CA THR A 62 -32.73 1.66 -3.15
C THR A 62 -33.15 2.75 -2.18
N ALA A 63 -32.71 3.99 -2.44
CA ALA A 63 -33.22 5.13 -1.69
C ALA A 63 -34.72 5.24 -1.94
N ASP A 64 -35.52 5.13 -0.88
CA ASP A 64 -36.95 5.40 -0.98
C ASP A 64 -37.15 6.92 -1.13
N SER A 65 -38.00 7.31 -2.07
CA SER A 65 -38.44 8.68 -2.37
C SER A 65 -38.92 9.51 -1.17
N ALA A 66 -39.11 8.90 0.01
CA ALA A 66 -39.46 9.59 1.26
C ALA A 66 -38.28 9.81 2.24
N SER A 67 -37.08 9.29 1.96
CA SER A 67 -35.92 9.37 2.87
C SER A 67 -34.62 9.58 2.09
N GLU A 68 -34.01 10.76 2.23
CA GLU A 68 -32.83 11.18 1.47
C GLU A 68 -31.52 10.49 1.92
N THR A 69 -31.52 9.70 3.00
CA THR A 69 -30.34 8.93 3.41
C THR A 69 -30.75 7.69 4.23
N LEU A 70 -30.77 6.52 3.59
CA LEU A 70 -30.96 5.27 4.33
C LEU A 70 -29.65 4.95 5.08
N VAL A 71 -29.77 4.69 6.38
CA VAL A 71 -28.68 4.26 7.25
C VAL A 71 -28.99 2.84 7.74
N ALA A 72 -27.98 1.99 7.84
CA ALA A 72 -28.08 0.62 8.35
C ALA A 72 -26.87 0.28 9.21
N THR A 73 -26.85 -0.93 9.77
CA THR A 73 -25.65 -1.53 10.34
C THR A 73 -25.29 -2.83 9.61
N ASP A 74 -24.02 -3.21 9.62
CA ASP A 74 -23.61 -4.57 9.23
C ASP A 74 -23.67 -5.56 10.42
N SER A 75 -23.28 -6.81 10.21
CA SER A 75 -23.26 -7.84 11.27
C SER A 75 -22.24 -7.55 12.38
N SER A 76 -21.30 -6.65 12.12
CA SER A 76 -20.24 -6.22 13.04
C SER A 76 -20.66 -4.96 13.83
N GLY A 77 -21.81 -4.36 13.50
CA GLY A 77 -22.31 -3.10 14.09
C GLY A 77 -21.74 -1.84 13.43
N GLN A 78 -21.08 -1.96 12.27
CA GLN A 78 -20.58 -0.83 11.50
C GLN A 78 -21.73 -0.06 10.85
N VAL A 79 -21.71 1.28 10.96
CA VAL A 79 -22.73 2.13 10.35
C VAL A 79 -22.51 2.22 8.84
N LEU A 80 -23.54 1.82 8.10
CA LEU A 80 -23.62 1.88 6.65
C LEU A 80 -24.63 2.94 6.21
N SER A 81 -24.46 3.43 4.99
CA SER A 81 -25.40 4.33 4.32
C SER A 81 -25.60 3.92 2.89
N CYS A 82 -26.82 4.07 2.38
CA CYS A 82 -27.13 3.81 0.99
C CYS A 82 -26.62 4.98 0.13
N GLN A 83 -25.51 4.78 -0.56
CA GLN A 83 -24.89 5.76 -1.45
C GLN A 83 -24.78 5.18 -2.85
N ASN A 84 -25.22 5.95 -3.86
CA ASN A 84 -25.19 5.55 -5.27
C ASN A 84 -25.81 4.16 -5.53
N GLY A 85 -26.86 3.80 -4.79
CA GLY A 85 -27.55 2.52 -4.93
C GLY A 85 -26.82 1.32 -4.30
N THR A 86 -25.81 1.56 -3.47
CA THR A 86 -25.08 0.51 -2.72
C THR A 86 -24.88 0.89 -1.25
N TRP A 87 -24.85 -0.09 -0.36
CA TRP A 87 -24.49 0.14 1.04
C TRP A 87 -22.99 0.39 1.17
N GLN A 88 -22.62 1.54 1.72
CA GLN A 88 -21.23 1.97 1.91
C GLN A 88 -20.99 2.37 3.36
N THR A 89 -19.77 2.14 3.82
CA THR A 89 -19.30 2.54 5.16
C THR A 89 -19.33 4.07 5.29
N GLN A 90 -19.61 4.58 6.50
CA GLN A 90 -19.71 6.04 6.74
C GLN A 90 -18.36 6.72 7.01
N SER A 91 -17.41 6.00 7.59
CA SER A 91 -16.04 6.49 7.86
C SER A 91 -15.17 5.29 8.24
N GLU A 92 -14.53 4.68 7.27
CA GLU A 92 -13.52 3.65 7.54
C GLU A 92 -12.35 3.83 6.58
N ILE A 93 -11.13 3.65 7.11
CA ILE A 93 -9.95 3.47 6.28
C ILE A 93 -10.08 2.09 5.63
N GLU A 94 -10.50 2.06 4.38
CA GLU A 94 -10.65 0.81 3.63
C GLU A 94 -9.34 0.53 2.86
N PRO A 95 -8.57 -0.52 3.21
CA PRO A 95 -7.47 -0.96 2.38
C PRO A 95 -8.03 -1.45 1.05
N ALA A 96 -7.59 -0.90 -0.07
CA ALA A 96 -8.14 -1.25 -1.38
C ALA A 96 -7.82 -2.69 -1.85
N GLY A 97 -7.07 -3.47 -1.05
CA GLY A 97 -6.70 -4.85 -1.37
C GLY A 97 -5.91 -4.96 -2.68
N LEU A 98 -4.64 -4.55 -2.66
CA LEU A 98 -3.74 -4.70 -3.82
C LEU A 98 -2.99 -6.03 -3.70
N ASN A 99 -3.28 -6.99 -4.58
CA ASN A 99 -2.76 -8.35 -4.46
C ASN A 99 -1.27 -8.49 -4.83
N ASP A 100 -0.70 -7.55 -5.61
CA ASP A 100 0.67 -7.61 -6.13
C ASP A 100 1.49 -6.33 -5.85
N ALA A 101 1.10 -5.57 -4.82
CA ALA A 101 1.70 -4.28 -4.53
C ALA A 101 2.98 -4.33 -3.67
N THR A 102 3.35 -5.52 -3.20
CA THR A 102 4.63 -5.77 -2.54
C THR A 102 5.52 -6.55 -3.47
N ASP A 103 6.73 -6.04 -3.73
CA ASP A 103 7.69 -6.69 -4.62
C ASP A 103 9.11 -6.64 -4.06
N CYS A 104 9.91 -7.63 -4.43
CA CYS A 104 11.34 -7.71 -4.18
C CYS A 104 12.05 -8.25 -5.42
N GLN A 105 13.05 -7.50 -5.90
CA GLN A 105 13.75 -7.76 -7.13
C GLN A 105 15.25 -7.78 -6.90
N VAL A 106 15.89 -8.85 -7.35
CA VAL A 106 17.35 -8.89 -7.53
C VAL A 106 17.66 -8.24 -8.86
N VAL A 107 18.13 -7.00 -8.78
CA VAL A 107 18.40 -6.13 -9.93
C VAL A 107 19.68 -6.56 -10.64
N LEU A 108 20.71 -6.86 -9.85
CA LEU A 108 21.97 -7.38 -10.38
C LEU A 108 22.34 -8.64 -9.59
N PRO A 109 22.29 -9.84 -10.20
CA PRO A 109 22.72 -11.07 -9.55
C PRO A 109 24.25 -11.16 -9.49
N SER A 110 24.77 -11.90 -8.51
CA SER A 110 26.19 -12.24 -8.46
C SER A 110 26.52 -13.34 -9.48
N SER A 111 27.70 -13.28 -10.09
CA SER A 111 28.16 -14.26 -11.10
C SER A 111 28.49 -15.65 -10.52
N GLN A 112 28.61 -15.76 -9.20
CA GLN A 112 28.88 -17.02 -8.50
C GLN A 112 27.62 -17.76 -8.03
N ASP A 113 26.43 -17.19 -8.28
CA ASP A 113 25.22 -17.63 -7.60
C ASP A 113 24.01 -17.74 -8.54
N GLU A 114 24.17 -18.52 -9.63
CA GLU A 114 23.11 -18.79 -10.61
C GLU A 114 21.92 -19.63 -10.08
N GLY A 115 21.67 -19.58 -8.76
CA GLY A 115 20.55 -20.27 -8.12
C GLY A 115 20.23 -19.87 -6.67
N SER A 116 21.11 -19.13 -5.97
CA SER A 116 20.90 -18.77 -4.55
C SER A 116 21.32 -17.34 -4.21
N VAL A 117 21.01 -16.33 -5.03
CA VAL A 117 21.32 -14.88 -4.83
C VAL A 117 21.42 -14.40 -3.36
N GLY A 118 22.60 -14.62 -2.77
CA GLY A 118 23.03 -14.24 -1.43
C GLY A 118 21.92 -14.04 -0.39
N ASP A 119 21.80 -12.81 0.09
CA ASP A 119 20.87 -12.39 1.14
C ASP A 119 19.42 -12.23 0.65
N TYR A 120 19.17 -12.35 -0.67
CA TYR A 120 17.87 -12.12 -1.32
C TYR A 120 17.47 -13.31 -2.20
N PRO A 121 17.13 -14.47 -1.60
CA PRO A 121 16.97 -15.73 -2.32
C PRO A 121 15.82 -15.72 -3.35
N LEU A 122 16.03 -16.40 -4.49
CA LEU A 122 14.99 -16.59 -5.52
C LEU A 122 13.84 -17.42 -4.95
N GLY A 123 12.69 -16.80 -4.79
CA GLY A 123 11.53 -17.37 -4.08
C GLY A 123 10.97 -16.43 -3.02
N ALA A 124 11.84 -15.61 -2.40
CA ALA A 124 11.44 -14.42 -1.65
C ALA A 124 11.52 -13.16 -2.51
N CYS A 125 12.50 -13.12 -3.42
CA CYS A 125 12.67 -12.09 -4.44
C CYS A 125 12.68 -12.74 -5.83
N GLN A 126 12.39 -11.97 -6.88
CA GLN A 126 12.47 -12.39 -8.28
C GLN A 126 13.71 -11.77 -8.94
N LEU A 127 14.18 -12.35 -10.03
CA LEU A 127 15.18 -11.66 -10.87
C LEU A 127 14.48 -10.54 -11.63
N ALA A 128 15.08 -9.35 -11.60
CA ALA A 128 14.59 -8.24 -12.39
C ALA A 128 14.58 -8.60 -13.88
N ASN A 129 13.52 -8.22 -14.58
CA ASN A 129 13.44 -8.38 -16.01
C ASN A 129 14.45 -7.43 -16.69
N GLY A 130 15.35 -7.98 -17.50
CA GLY A 130 16.42 -7.21 -18.13
C GLY A 130 15.94 -6.07 -19.05
N ALA A 131 14.69 -6.10 -19.52
CA ALA A 131 14.10 -4.99 -20.28
C ALA A 131 13.88 -3.73 -19.42
N ASP A 132 13.78 -3.89 -18.11
CA ASP A 132 13.55 -2.82 -17.14
C ASP A 132 14.86 -2.25 -16.58
N ILE A 133 16.00 -2.77 -17.05
CA ILE A 133 17.35 -2.33 -16.67
C ILE A 133 17.94 -1.52 -17.83
N VAL A 134 18.11 -0.22 -17.62
CA VAL A 134 18.56 0.72 -18.65
C VAL A 134 19.91 1.33 -18.25
N PRO A 135 20.99 1.07 -19.00
CA PRO A 135 22.25 1.77 -18.83
C PRO A 135 22.11 3.26 -19.17
N ALA A 136 22.67 4.15 -18.35
CA ALA A 136 22.64 5.58 -18.61
C ALA A 136 23.41 5.92 -19.90
N ALA A 137 22.77 6.63 -20.83
CA ALA A 137 23.42 7.04 -22.07
C ALA A 137 24.50 8.11 -21.78
N GLY A 138 25.77 7.76 -21.99
CA GLY A 138 26.88 8.72 -22.01
C GLY A 138 27.48 9.09 -20.64
N VAL A 139 27.03 8.50 -19.53
CA VAL A 139 27.66 8.65 -18.20
C VAL A 139 28.22 7.29 -17.80
N GLY A 140 29.55 7.20 -17.67
CA GLY A 140 30.24 5.93 -17.43
C GLY A 140 29.78 5.28 -16.13
N GLY A 141 29.19 4.08 -16.22
CA GLY A 141 29.00 3.16 -15.10
C GLY A 141 27.67 3.21 -14.36
N THR A 142 26.75 4.12 -14.68
CA THR A 142 25.42 4.17 -14.04
C THR A 142 24.39 3.34 -14.81
N THR A 143 23.64 2.51 -14.10
CA THR A 143 22.50 1.73 -14.61
C THR A 143 21.28 2.00 -13.74
N THR A 144 20.10 2.09 -14.35
CA THR A 144 18.83 2.30 -13.64
C THR A 144 17.90 1.12 -13.87
N TYR A 145 17.35 0.58 -12.80
CA TYR A 145 16.25 -0.36 -12.82
C TYR A 145 14.91 0.37 -12.58
N TYR A 146 13.90 0.06 -13.39
CA TYR A 146 12.56 0.64 -13.32
C TYR A 146 11.55 -0.39 -12.81
N ASP A 147 10.77 -0.01 -11.81
CA ASP A 147 9.65 -0.79 -11.30
C ASP A 147 8.39 0.09 -11.28
N ASP A 148 7.57 -0.06 -12.33
CA ASP A 148 6.36 0.71 -12.53
C ASP A 148 5.12 -0.11 -12.19
N TYR A 149 4.21 0.47 -11.40
CA TYR A 149 2.95 -0.18 -11.01
C TYR A 149 1.77 0.77 -11.09
N ASN A 150 0.71 0.29 -11.73
CA ASN A 150 -0.51 1.05 -11.88
C ASN A 150 -1.42 0.85 -10.66
N VAL A 151 -1.75 1.96 -10.01
CA VAL A 151 -2.70 2.05 -8.91
C VAL A 151 -3.98 2.69 -9.43
N THR A 152 -5.13 2.08 -9.13
CA THR A 152 -6.44 2.68 -9.42
C THR A 152 -7.12 3.05 -8.12
N LEU A 153 -7.43 4.34 -7.95
CA LEU A 153 -8.26 4.86 -6.88
C LEU A 153 -9.72 4.92 -7.36
N THR A 154 -10.60 4.12 -6.76
CA THR A 154 -12.03 4.10 -7.13
C THR A 154 -12.83 5.25 -6.50
N LYS A 155 -12.31 5.81 -5.40
CA LYS A 155 -12.76 7.03 -4.73
C LYS A 155 -11.52 7.82 -4.27
N PRO A 156 -11.64 9.11 -3.90
CA PRO A 156 -10.52 9.85 -3.34
C PRO A 156 -9.88 9.06 -2.19
N GLY A 157 -8.55 9.03 -2.14
CA GLY A 157 -7.83 8.17 -1.21
C GLY A 157 -6.35 8.57 -1.10
N VAL A 158 -5.60 7.77 -0.37
CA VAL A 158 -4.15 7.94 -0.17
C VAL A 158 -3.42 6.76 -0.80
N ILE A 159 -2.44 7.07 -1.64
CA ILE A 159 -1.44 6.12 -2.14
C ILE A 159 -0.22 6.24 -1.22
N ALA A 160 0.08 5.17 -0.50
CA ALA A 160 1.21 5.06 0.40
C ALA A 160 2.25 4.11 -0.18
N VAL A 161 3.46 4.59 -0.43
CA VAL A 161 4.55 3.83 -1.02
C VAL A 161 5.70 3.78 -0.04
N SER A 162 6.18 2.59 0.26
CA SER A 162 7.48 2.37 0.90
C SER A 162 8.36 1.60 -0.08
N SER A 163 9.62 1.97 -0.19
CA SER A 163 10.59 1.27 -1.04
C SER A 163 11.97 1.30 -0.42
N TRP A 164 12.81 0.39 -0.88
CA TRP A 164 14.19 0.28 -0.44
C TRP A 164 15.08 -0.18 -1.59
N ALA A 165 16.36 0.13 -1.49
CA ALA A 165 17.41 -0.39 -2.35
C ALA A 165 18.64 -0.74 -1.52
N ALA A 166 19.24 -1.89 -1.82
CA ALA A 166 20.45 -2.39 -1.19
C ALA A 166 21.56 -2.49 -2.23
N LEU A 167 22.78 -2.12 -1.83
CA LEU A 167 23.98 -2.28 -2.64
C LEU A 167 25.13 -2.79 -1.78
N ALA A 168 25.94 -3.71 -2.31
CA ALA A 168 27.18 -4.17 -1.70
C ALA A 168 28.34 -4.16 -2.70
N ASP A 169 29.50 -3.63 -2.29
CA ASP A 169 30.73 -3.60 -3.08
C ASP A 169 31.93 -4.30 -2.40
N GLY A 170 31.85 -4.55 -1.09
CA GLY A 170 32.90 -5.25 -0.35
C GLY A 170 33.10 -6.72 -0.74
N VAL A 171 34.34 -7.20 -0.57
CA VAL A 171 34.70 -8.62 -0.68
C VAL A 171 35.40 -9.13 0.58
N CYS A 172 35.33 -10.43 0.85
CA CYS A 172 36.06 -11.04 1.96
C CYS A 172 37.55 -11.29 1.59
N GLU A 173 38.47 -10.64 2.31
CA GLU A 173 39.93 -10.75 2.08
C GLU A 173 40.59 -12.00 2.67
N ALA A 174 39.91 -12.70 3.59
CA ALA A 174 40.52 -13.76 4.41
C ALA A 174 41.04 -14.98 3.60
N ASN A 175 40.66 -15.11 2.33
CA ASN A 175 41.13 -16.14 1.40
C ASN A 175 42.22 -15.65 0.40
N GLY A 176 42.82 -14.49 0.63
CA GLY A 176 43.83 -13.91 -0.27
C GLY A 176 43.24 -13.19 -1.49
N ALA A 177 41.93 -12.92 -1.49
CA ALA A 177 41.32 -12.00 -2.43
C ALA A 177 41.72 -10.56 -2.05
N ALA A 178 42.24 -9.79 -2.98
CA ALA A 178 42.44 -8.35 -2.77
C ALA A 178 41.06 -7.66 -2.80
N GLN A 179 40.83 -6.69 -1.90
CA GLN A 179 39.75 -5.74 -2.12
C GLN A 179 39.98 -5.10 -3.47
N PRO A 180 38.98 -5.08 -4.35
CA PRO A 180 39.11 -4.26 -5.53
C PRO A 180 38.98 -2.80 -5.08
N ASP A 181 39.85 -1.92 -5.57
CA ASP A 181 39.80 -0.47 -5.37
C ASP A 181 38.59 0.12 -6.12
N ASN A 182 37.38 -0.29 -5.72
CA ASN A 182 36.14 0.07 -6.35
C ASN A 182 35.33 0.95 -5.40
N GLU A 183 34.60 1.87 -6.01
CA GLU A 183 33.63 2.71 -5.35
C GLU A 183 32.26 2.39 -5.92
N ALA A 184 31.21 2.39 -5.09
CA ALA A 184 29.86 2.17 -5.57
C ALA A 184 28.86 3.11 -4.90
N GLN A 185 27.76 3.39 -5.58
CA GLN A 185 26.69 4.23 -5.03
C GLN A 185 25.33 3.77 -5.55
N VAL A 186 24.33 3.87 -4.68
CA VAL A 186 22.93 3.63 -5.02
C VAL A 186 22.10 4.88 -4.76
N ILE A 187 21.15 5.14 -5.65
CA ILE A 187 20.15 6.20 -5.55
C ILE A 187 18.79 5.61 -5.89
N GLN A 188 17.75 6.04 -5.19
CA GLN A 188 16.40 5.60 -5.47
C GLN A 188 15.43 6.78 -5.51
N TYR A 189 14.61 6.82 -6.55
CA TYR A 189 13.52 7.75 -6.74
C TYR A 189 12.20 7.01 -6.60
N VAL A 190 11.25 7.59 -5.87
CA VAL A 190 9.86 7.14 -5.84
C VAL A 190 9.00 8.27 -6.35
N VAL A 191 8.19 7.99 -7.36
CA VAL A 191 7.34 8.98 -8.03
C VAL A 191 5.92 8.45 -8.11
N ILE A 192 4.94 9.31 -7.82
CA ILE A 192 3.52 9.03 -8.08
C ILE A 192 3.05 10.01 -9.14
N ALA A 193 2.63 9.50 -10.29
CA ALA A 193 2.22 10.32 -11.44
C ALA A 193 0.84 9.91 -11.95
N ASN A 194 0.07 10.86 -12.46
CA ASN A 194 -1.15 10.59 -13.22
C ASN A 194 -0.81 10.48 -14.72
N GLY A 195 -0.18 9.36 -15.11
CA GLY A 195 0.31 9.12 -16.46
C GLY A 195 1.60 8.31 -16.51
N ALA A 196 2.16 8.15 -17.71
CA ALA A 196 3.46 7.52 -17.89
C ALA A 196 4.58 8.38 -17.29
N VAL A 197 5.55 7.74 -16.63
CA VAL A 197 6.69 8.39 -16.01
C VAL A 197 7.90 8.21 -16.93
N SER A 198 8.60 9.29 -17.29
CA SER A 198 9.83 9.22 -18.10
C SER A 198 10.88 10.23 -17.62
N GLU A 199 12.17 9.93 -17.68
CA GLU A 199 13.21 10.96 -17.43
C GLU A 199 13.03 12.20 -18.33
N PRO A 200 13.26 13.44 -17.85
CA PRO A 200 13.52 13.89 -16.47
C PRO A 200 12.23 14.33 -15.74
N SER A 201 11.06 13.85 -16.17
CA SER A 201 9.74 14.38 -15.80
C SER A 201 9.38 14.24 -14.32
N TYR A 202 10.17 13.51 -13.52
CA TYR A 202 9.91 13.29 -12.09
C TYR A 202 9.88 14.57 -11.27
N LEU A 203 10.62 15.60 -11.70
CA LEU A 203 10.60 16.91 -11.04
C LEU A 203 9.23 17.61 -11.12
N SER A 204 8.36 17.13 -12.02
CA SER A 204 6.99 17.66 -12.20
C SER A 204 5.94 16.91 -11.39
N TYR A 205 6.32 15.80 -10.75
CA TYR A 205 5.41 14.94 -9.98
C TYR A 205 5.85 14.86 -8.52
N PRO A 206 4.92 14.58 -7.59
CA PRO A 206 5.29 14.25 -6.21
C PRO A 206 6.29 13.12 -6.18
N SER A 207 7.45 13.39 -5.60
CA SER A 207 8.56 12.45 -5.55
C SER A 207 9.39 12.59 -4.28
N VAL A 208 10.07 11.51 -3.93
CA VAL A 208 11.10 11.46 -2.88
C VAL A 208 12.33 10.76 -3.43
N THR A 209 13.50 11.19 -2.96
CA THR A 209 14.78 10.65 -3.38
C THR A 209 15.67 10.41 -2.19
N SER A 210 16.35 9.27 -2.18
CA SER A 210 17.43 8.96 -1.25
C SER A 210 18.64 8.48 -2.03
N GLN A 211 19.84 8.83 -1.55
CA GLN A 211 21.11 8.46 -2.15
C GLN A 211 22.07 8.02 -1.05
N SER A 212 22.81 6.94 -1.28
CA SER A 212 23.85 6.47 -0.37
C SER A 212 25.09 7.38 -0.45
N PRO A 213 25.96 7.38 0.57
CA PRO A 213 27.35 7.81 0.35
C PRO A 213 28.00 6.92 -0.74
N THR A 214 29.14 7.38 -1.27
CA THR A 214 30.03 6.50 -2.03
C THR A 214 30.57 5.44 -1.09
N LEU A 215 30.28 4.18 -1.38
CA LEU A 215 30.77 3.03 -0.65
C LEU A 215 32.18 2.69 -1.12
N VAL A 216 33.00 2.23 -0.18
CA VAL A 216 34.32 1.64 -0.42
C VAL A 216 34.38 0.40 0.45
N HIS A 217 34.27 -0.77 -0.18
CA HIS A 217 34.37 -2.08 0.48
C HIS A 217 33.31 -2.32 1.56
N ASP A 218 32.08 -1.85 1.34
CA ASP A 218 31.00 -1.89 2.32
C ASP A 218 29.67 -2.33 1.69
N SER A 219 28.58 -2.14 2.41
CA SER A 219 27.23 -2.30 1.92
C SER A 219 26.30 -1.26 2.55
N THR A 220 25.23 -0.94 1.85
CA THR A 220 24.26 0.05 2.29
C THR A 220 22.84 -0.34 1.92
N VAL A 221 21.90 0.25 2.64
CA VAL A 221 20.48 0.20 2.32
C VAL A 221 19.92 1.61 2.45
N ILE A 222 19.21 2.05 1.43
CA ILE A 222 18.43 3.29 1.45
C ILE A 222 16.94 2.95 1.45
N ASN A 223 16.13 3.80 2.07
CA ASN A 223 14.68 3.62 2.18
C ASN A 223 13.98 4.92 1.82
N ASN A 224 12.84 4.82 1.14
CA ASN A 224 11.99 5.94 0.80
C ASN A 224 10.54 5.65 1.23
N THR A 225 9.86 6.70 1.69
CA THR A 225 8.42 6.66 1.92
C THR A 225 7.77 7.88 1.28
N LEU A 226 6.73 7.65 0.48
CA LEU A 226 5.95 8.70 -0.15
C LEU A 226 4.46 8.40 0.04
N ASN A 227 3.75 9.34 0.66
CA ASN A 227 2.30 9.25 0.83
C ASN A 227 1.65 10.43 0.11
N LEU A 228 0.68 10.15 -0.75
CA LEU A 228 0.01 11.18 -1.54
C LEU A 228 -1.50 10.95 -1.53
N ALA A 229 -2.24 12.00 -1.13
CA ALA A 229 -3.69 12.02 -1.21
C ALA A 229 -4.12 12.51 -2.60
N GLU A 230 -4.97 11.75 -3.27
CA GLU A 230 -5.34 11.96 -4.66
C GLU A 230 -6.84 11.71 -4.87
N PRO A 231 -7.50 12.40 -5.82
CA PRO A 231 -8.85 12.05 -6.24
C PRO A 231 -8.91 10.66 -6.90
N ALA A 232 -10.13 10.18 -7.16
CA ALA A 232 -10.32 8.96 -7.94
C ALA A 232 -9.66 9.09 -9.32
N GLY A 233 -8.93 8.05 -9.74
CA GLY A 233 -8.11 8.10 -10.95
C GLY A 233 -7.16 6.91 -11.07
N VAL A 234 -6.39 6.90 -12.16
CA VAL A 234 -5.32 5.92 -12.40
C VAL A 234 -3.98 6.62 -12.26
N TYR A 235 -3.10 6.03 -11.47
CA TYR A 235 -1.80 6.57 -11.12
C TYR A 235 -0.72 5.51 -11.39
N THR A 236 0.45 5.97 -11.81
CA THR A 236 1.64 5.14 -11.92
C THR A 236 2.53 5.44 -10.72
N VAL A 237 2.84 4.42 -9.94
CA VAL A 237 3.92 4.44 -8.95
C VAL A 237 5.17 3.92 -9.65
N SER A 238 6.16 4.79 -9.83
CA SER A 238 7.46 4.44 -10.41
C SER A 238 8.52 4.42 -9.32
N VAL A 239 9.13 3.27 -9.09
CA VAL A 239 10.31 3.12 -8.22
C VAL A 239 11.52 2.88 -9.11
N GLN A 240 12.50 3.77 -9.03
CA GLN A 240 13.67 3.74 -9.89
C GLN A 240 14.91 3.60 -9.05
N THR A 241 15.67 2.54 -9.28
CA THR A 241 16.89 2.25 -8.54
C THR A 241 18.08 2.44 -9.46
N GLY A 242 18.76 3.58 -9.32
CA GLY A 242 20.02 3.86 -9.98
C GLY A 242 21.18 3.30 -9.17
N TYR A 243 22.10 2.60 -9.81
CA TYR A 243 23.34 2.17 -9.20
C TYR A 243 24.52 2.45 -10.11
N ALA A 244 25.64 2.78 -9.52
CA ALA A 244 26.89 3.01 -10.23
C ALA A 244 28.04 2.31 -9.50
N THR A 245 28.96 1.77 -10.30
CA THR A 245 30.30 1.38 -9.84
C THR A 245 31.30 2.31 -10.52
N TYR A 246 32.05 3.07 -9.75
CA TYR A 246 33.06 3.98 -10.27
C TYR A 246 34.39 3.26 -10.44
N LEU A 247 35.10 3.65 -11.50
CA LEU A 247 36.50 3.33 -11.69
C LEU A 247 37.32 4.24 -10.76
N THR A 248 38.29 3.69 -10.04
CA THR A 248 39.30 4.52 -9.37
C THR A 248 40.20 5.22 -10.39
N ALA A 249 40.95 6.22 -9.91
CA ALA A 249 41.72 7.17 -10.72
C ALA A 249 42.77 6.55 -11.66
N ASP A 250 43.06 5.24 -11.57
CA ASP A 250 44.02 4.52 -12.41
C ASP A 250 43.38 3.77 -13.59
N ASN A 251 42.04 3.77 -13.73
CA ASN A 251 41.28 3.45 -14.95
C ASN A 251 41.67 2.15 -15.68
N THR A 252 42.10 1.09 -14.97
CA THR A 252 42.52 -0.15 -15.63
C THR A 252 41.67 -1.38 -15.33
N THR A 253 40.92 -1.43 -14.23
CA THR A 253 39.99 -2.54 -13.93
C THR A 253 38.78 -2.09 -13.11
N GLY A 254 37.67 -1.72 -13.76
CA GLY A 254 36.37 -1.65 -13.08
C GLY A 254 35.86 -3.05 -12.76
N PHE A 255 34.81 -3.15 -11.93
CA PHE A 255 34.11 -4.43 -11.75
C PHE A 255 33.71 -5.01 -13.11
N PRO A 256 34.12 -6.25 -13.46
CA PRO A 256 33.47 -6.96 -14.55
C PRO A 256 32.02 -7.18 -14.12
N ASN A 257 31.09 -6.51 -14.78
CA ASN A 257 29.66 -6.73 -14.57
C ASN A 257 29.31 -8.13 -15.11
N PRO A 258 28.75 -9.06 -14.31
CA PRO A 258 28.33 -8.93 -12.90
C PRO A 258 29.46 -9.13 -11.88
N TRP A 259 29.53 -8.26 -10.86
CA TRP A 259 30.46 -8.46 -9.73
C TRP A 259 29.86 -9.35 -8.64
N THR A 260 30.74 -9.85 -7.76
CA THR A 260 30.35 -10.76 -6.68
C THR A 260 30.86 -10.22 -5.34
N PRO A 261 30.04 -9.42 -4.62
CA PRO A 261 30.41 -8.97 -3.28
C PRO A 261 30.31 -10.13 -2.27
N SER A 262 31.07 -10.02 -1.18
CA SER A 262 31.07 -11.00 -0.09
C SER A 262 31.52 -10.38 1.23
N TYR A 263 31.16 -11.02 2.35
CA TYR A 263 31.71 -10.71 3.68
C TYR A 263 32.36 -11.94 4.30
N CYS A 264 33.24 -11.74 5.28
CA CYS A 264 33.86 -12.85 5.99
C CYS A 264 32.97 -13.27 7.18
N ASN A 265 32.59 -14.55 7.23
CA ASN A 265 31.96 -15.10 8.43
C ASN A 265 32.99 -15.26 9.57
N ALA A 266 32.54 -15.72 10.74
CA ALA A 266 33.40 -15.88 11.93
C ALA A 266 34.61 -16.80 11.73
N SER A 267 34.59 -17.67 10.72
CA SER A 267 35.70 -18.58 10.38
C SER A 267 36.62 -18.02 9.29
N GLY A 268 36.38 -16.78 8.82
CA GLY A 268 37.11 -16.18 7.71
C GLY A 268 36.74 -16.76 6.34
N THR A 269 35.62 -17.47 6.23
CA THR A 269 35.12 -17.96 4.94
C THR A 269 34.26 -16.89 4.27
N SER A 270 34.37 -16.77 2.95
CA SER A 270 33.59 -15.83 2.15
C SER A 270 32.12 -16.26 2.08
N GLU A 271 31.22 -15.34 2.42
CA GLU A 271 29.77 -15.46 2.23
C GLU A 271 29.33 -14.47 1.16
N TYR A 272 28.70 -14.95 0.09
CA TYR A 272 28.32 -14.11 -1.04
C TYR A 272 27.10 -13.24 -0.74
N LYS A 273 27.13 -12.00 -1.23
CA LYS A 273 26.01 -11.06 -1.14
C LYS A 273 25.45 -10.78 -2.52
N THR A 274 24.20 -10.33 -2.55
CA THR A 274 23.59 -9.79 -3.76
C THR A 274 24.14 -8.40 -4.06
N PRO A 275 24.68 -8.15 -5.27
CA PRO A 275 25.20 -6.84 -5.68
C PRO A 275 24.21 -5.70 -5.52
N VAL A 276 23.03 -5.84 -6.11
CA VAL A 276 21.96 -4.84 -6.08
C VAL A 276 20.62 -5.55 -5.96
N ALA A 277 19.85 -5.15 -4.94
CA ALA A 277 18.46 -5.57 -4.76
C ALA A 277 17.59 -4.36 -4.46
N ALA A 278 16.34 -4.40 -4.87
CA ALA A 278 15.37 -3.35 -4.61
C ALA A 278 14.02 -3.96 -4.30
N GLY A 279 13.18 -3.22 -3.59
CA GLY A 279 11.82 -3.67 -3.32
C GLY A 279 10.91 -2.53 -2.94
N ARG A 280 9.62 -2.83 -2.91
CA ARG A 280 8.58 -1.88 -2.58
C ARG A 280 7.38 -2.53 -1.90
N THR A 281 6.57 -1.68 -1.30
CA THR A 281 5.23 -1.97 -0.81
C THR A 281 4.35 -0.77 -1.12
N ILE A 282 3.26 -0.99 -1.84
CA ILE A 282 2.25 0.02 -2.14
C ILE A 282 0.96 -0.35 -1.40
N SER A 283 0.43 0.60 -0.65
CA SER A 283 -0.86 0.48 0.02
C SER A 283 -1.77 1.59 -0.44
N VAL A 284 -3.04 1.27 -0.65
CA VAL A 284 -4.08 2.26 -0.92
C VAL A 284 -5.11 2.22 0.18
N TYR A 285 -5.46 3.42 0.62
CA TYR A 285 -6.43 3.67 1.67
C TYR A 285 -7.48 4.63 1.15
N TYR A 286 -8.74 4.39 1.46
CA TYR A 286 -9.83 5.33 1.20
C TYR A 286 -10.39 5.94 2.49
#